data_AF-M9YB58-F1
#
_entry.id   AF-M9YB58-F1
#
_cell.length_a   1.000
_cell.length_b   1.000
_cell.length_c   1.000
_cell.angle_alpha   90.00
_cell.angle_beta   90.00
_cell.angle_gamma   90.00
#
_symmetry.space_group_name_H-M   'P 1'
#
loop_
_entity.id
_entity.type
_entity.pdbx_description
1 polymer ?
#
loop_
_entity_poly.entity_id
_entity_poly.type
_entity_poly.pdbx_seq_one_letter_code
_entity_poly.pdbx_strand_id
1 'polypeptide(L)'
;MSAPLLRYLSPLLLPLLLAACQHRATESADTAPPPSPPSLSQELERQLGEGDLAAATASFKRLQAEQPGPTLETYQRRLAEAWLRHGEQAIERGDMSEAATALGNARALMPRAPALSLPRQSGATAKP
;
A
#
# COMPACT_ATOMS: atom_id res chain seq x y z
N MET A 1 -44.86 -18.10 -33.57
CA MET A 1 -43.98 -18.67 -32.53
C MET A 1 -42.53 -18.34 -32.88
N SER A 2 -42.03 -17.21 -32.41
CA SER A 2 -40.71 -16.66 -32.79
C SER A 2 -39.78 -16.71 -31.58
N ALA A 3 -39.36 -17.92 -31.21
CA ALA A 3 -38.53 -18.19 -30.03
C ALA A 3 -37.07 -18.71 -30.28
N PRO A 4 -36.42 -18.53 -31.46
CA PRO A 4 -35.00 -18.87 -31.57
C PRO A 4 -34.03 -17.68 -31.50
N LEU A 5 -34.46 -16.44 -31.78
CA LEU A 5 -33.52 -15.30 -31.89
C LEU A 5 -32.92 -14.84 -30.55
N LEU A 6 -33.67 -14.95 -29.43
CA LEU A 6 -33.15 -14.53 -28.12
C LEU A 6 -32.05 -15.46 -27.58
N ARG A 7 -31.97 -16.71 -28.04
CA ARG A 7 -30.98 -17.70 -27.54
C ARG A 7 -29.56 -17.43 -28.02
N TYR A 8 -29.39 -16.70 -29.12
CA TYR A 8 -28.07 -16.37 -29.67
C TYR A 8 -27.55 -15.00 -29.20
N LEU A 9 -28.36 -14.21 -28.49
CA LEU A 9 -27.94 -12.91 -27.98
C LEU A 9 -27.05 -13.04 -26.72
N SER A 10 -27.32 -14.04 -25.86
CA SER A 10 -26.51 -14.32 -24.66
C SER A 10 -25.04 -14.73 -24.90
N PRO A 11 -24.68 -15.59 -25.87
CA PRO A 11 -23.28 -15.95 -26.08
C PRO A 11 -22.43 -14.82 -26.67
N LEU A 12 -23.05 -13.79 -27.26
CA LEU A 12 -22.31 -12.66 -27.87
C LEU A 12 -21.91 -11.58 -26.86
N LEU A 13 -22.60 -11.49 -25.72
CA LEU A 13 -22.33 -10.46 -24.71
C LEU A 13 -21.15 -10.82 -23.80
N LEU A 14 -20.89 -12.11 -23.60
CA LEU A 14 -19.80 -12.63 -22.78
C LEU A 14 -18.40 -12.26 -23.30
N PRO A 15 -18.05 -12.39 -24.60
CA PRO A 15 -16.75 -11.97 -25.10
C PRO A 15 -16.56 -10.45 -25.08
N LEU A 16 -17.63 -9.65 -25.15
CA LEU A 16 -17.55 -8.19 -25.07
C LEU A 16 -17.14 -7.71 -23.67
N LEU A 17 -17.62 -8.40 -22.63
CA LEU A 17 -17.25 -8.12 -21.23
C LEU A 17 -15.82 -8.56 -20.91
N LEU A 18 -15.37 -9.70 -21.46
CA LEU A 18 -13.96 -10.12 -21.35
C LEU A 18 -13.01 -9.21 -22.14
N ALA A 19 -13.42 -8.71 -23.32
CA ALA A 19 -12.64 -7.76 -24.09
C ALA A 19 -12.41 -6.45 -23.32
N ALA A 20 -13.39 -5.96 -22.54
CA ALA A 20 -13.22 -4.78 -21.70
C ALA A 20 -12.23 -4.98 -20.54
N CYS A 21 -12.09 -6.20 -20.01
CA CYS A 21 -11.06 -6.52 -19.01
C CYS A 21 -9.66 -6.70 -19.63
N GLN A 22 -9.56 -7.23 -20.86
CA GLN A 22 -8.29 -7.42 -21.56
C GLN A 22 -7.76 -6.14 -22.24
N HIS A 23 -8.64 -5.17 -22.54
CA HIS A 23 -8.28 -3.93 -23.21
C HIS A 23 -7.30 -3.07 -22.40
N ARG A 24 -7.23 -3.26 -21.07
CA ARG A 24 -6.24 -2.55 -20.24
C ARG A 24 -4.82 -3.14 -20.30
N ALA A 25 -4.64 -4.32 -20.92
CA ALA A 25 -3.37 -5.03 -20.96
C ALA A 25 -2.70 -5.06 -22.35
N THR A 26 -3.33 -4.53 -23.40
CA THR A 26 -2.87 -4.72 -24.80
C THR A 26 -2.59 -3.44 -25.58
N GLU A 27 -2.42 -2.29 -24.92
CA GLU A 27 -1.75 -1.13 -25.53
C GLU A 27 -0.27 -1.13 -25.12
N SER A 28 0.57 -1.75 -25.95
CA SER A 28 1.93 -1.32 -26.31
C SER A 28 2.67 -2.45 -27.01
N ALA A 29 2.24 -2.77 -28.23
CA ALA A 29 3.04 -3.51 -29.19
C ALA A 29 3.38 -2.58 -30.36
N ASP A 30 4.10 -1.50 -30.07
CA ASP A 30 4.93 -0.82 -31.07
C ASP A 30 6.00 0.00 -30.32
N THR A 31 7.25 -0.47 -30.39
CA THR A 31 8.47 0.20 -29.90
C THR A 31 8.49 0.55 -28.39
N ALA A 32 8.52 -0.46 -27.51
CA ALA A 32 8.75 -0.23 -26.08
C ALA A 32 10.27 -0.14 -25.77
N PRO A 33 10.78 0.94 -25.15
CA PRO A 33 12.08 0.91 -24.48
C PRO A 33 12.09 -0.20 -23.41
N PRO A 34 13.26 -0.75 -23.04
CA PRO A 34 13.35 -1.81 -22.04
C PRO A 34 12.56 -1.43 -20.77
N PRO A 35 11.90 -2.39 -20.10
CA PRO A 35 11.12 -2.10 -18.90
C PRO A 35 12.02 -1.35 -17.93
N SER A 36 11.66 -0.09 -17.66
CA SER A 36 12.37 0.70 -16.66
C SER A 36 12.24 -0.01 -15.32
N PRO A 37 13.30 -0.03 -14.48
CA PRO A 37 13.21 -0.66 -13.18
C PRO A 37 12.02 -0.07 -12.41
N PRO A 38 11.26 -0.90 -11.65
CA PRO A 38 10.12 -0.41 -10.90
C PRO A 38 10.56 0.70 -9.95
N SER A 39 9.72 1.73 -9.78
CA SER A 39 10.00 2.78 -8.81
C SER A 39 10.02 2.19 -7.40
N LEU A 40 10.75 2.83 -6.46
CA LEU A 40 10.78 2.37 -5.06
C LEU A 40 9.39 2.24 -4.42
N SER A 41 8.45 3.09 -4.82
CA SER A 41 7.06 3.00 -4.38
C SER A 41 6.35 1.76 -4.92
N GLN A 42 6.54 1.41 -6.20
CA GLN A 42 5.99 0.19 -6.78
C GLN A 42 6.58 -1.06 -6.13
N GLU A 43 7.89 -1.06 -5.85
CA GLU A 43 8.55 -2.16 -5.16
C GLU A 43 8.01 -2.34 -3.74
N LEU A 44 7.78 -1.23 -3.02
CA LEU A 44 7.13 -1.27 -1.71
C LEU A 44 5.70 -1.85 -1.79
N GLU A 45 4.90 -1.41 -2.77
CA GLU A 45 3.54 -1.94 -2.95
C GLU A 45 3.53 -3.44 -3.28
N ARG A 46 4.46 -3.88 -4.14
CA ARG A 46 4.65 -5.30 -4.46
C ARG A 46 4.96 -6.11 -3.19
N GLN A 47 5.93 -5.66 -2.40
CA GLN A 47 6.33 -6.34 -1.15
C GLN A 47 5.20 -6.38 -0.12
N LEU A 48 4.41 -5.31 -0.01
CA LEU A 48 3.20 -5.28 0.83
C LEU A 48 2.13 -6.27 0.33
N GLY A 49 1.98 -6.43 -0.98
CA GLY A 49 1.07 -7.40 -1.59
C GLY A 49 1.51 -8.85 -1.39
N GLU A 50 2.81 -9.10 -1.38
CA GLU A 50 3.41 -10.42 -1.11
C GLU A 50 3.46 -10.77 0.38
N GLY A 51 3.28 -9.78 1.25
CA GLY A 51 3.40 -9.95 2.70
C GLY A 51 4.85 -10.02 3.20
N ASP A 52 5.84 -9.66 2.37
CA ASP A 52 7.24 -9.55 2.80
C ASP A 52 7.43 -8.22 3.56
N LEU A 53 7.05 -8.24 4.83
CA LEU A 53 7.08 -7.06 5.69
C LEU A 53 8.51 -6.56 5.98
N ALA A 54 9.49 -7.47 5.97
CA ALA A 54 10.89 -7.11 6.18
C ALA A 54 11.43 -6.32 4.98
N ALA A 55 11.22 -6.83 3.76
CA ALA A 55 11.59 -6.12 2.54
C ALA A 55 10.81 -4.81 2.41
N ALA A 56 9.49 -4.84 2.66
CA ALA A 56 8.63 -3.65 2.62
C ALA A 56 9.15 -2.55 3.55
N THR A 57 9.54 -2.92 4.78
CA THR A 57 10.10 -1.96 5.74
C THR A 57 11.43 -1.36 5.25
N ALA A 58 12.29 -2.15 4.61
CA ALA A 58 13.54 -1.66 4.04
C ALA A 58 13.31 -0.71 2.84
N SER A 59 12.38 -1.04 1.96
CA SER A 59 11.98 -0.19 0.83
C SER A 59 11.33 1.11 1.30
N PHE A 60 10.50 1.06 2.34
CA PHE A 60 9.91 2.25 2.96
C PHE A 60 10.97 3.19 3.53
N LYS A 61 11.99 2.68 4.23
CA LYS A 61 13.09 3.52 4.75
C LYS A 61 13.88 4.21 3.65
N ARG A 62 14.12 3.51 2.53
CA ARG A 62 14.75 4.10 1.34
C ARG A 62 13.87 5.19 0.72
N LEU A 63 12.58 4.89 0.56
CA LEU A 63 11.60 5.86 0.07
C LEU A 63 11.51 7.11 0.95
N GLN A 64 11.54 6.95 2.27
CA GLN A 64 11.57 8.06 3.24
C GLN A 64 12.81 8.94 3.08
N ALA A 65 13.97 8.36 2.80
CA ALA A 65 15.22 9.09 2.61
C ALA A 65 15.27 9.84 1.27
N GLU A 66 14.72 9.26 0.21
CA GLU A 66 14.75 9.85 -1.13
C GLU A 66 13.63 10.87 -1.36
N GLN A 67 12.42 10.58 -0.85
CA GLN A 67 11.22 11.36 -1.14
C GLN A 67 10.36 11.52 0.13
N PRO A 68 10.81 12.37 1.09
CA PRO A 68 9.95 12.75 2.20
C PRO A 68 8.77 13.56 1.67
N GLY A 69 7.54 13.13 1.96
CA GLY A 69 6.34 13.81 1.47
C GLY A 69 5.04 13.28 2.10
N PRO A 70 3.89 13.91 1.79
CA PRO A 70 2.59 13.54 2.38
C PRO A 70 2.14 12.13 1.98
N THR A 71 2.62 11.62 0.85
CA THR A 71 2.39 10.23 0.41
C THR A 71 3.09 9.22 1.30
N LEU A 72 4.18 9.60 1.97
CA LEU A 72 4.94 8.73 2.86
C LEU A 72 4.09 8.29 4.06
N GLU A 73 3.29 9.19 4.64
CA GLU A 73 2.41 8.84 5.77
C GLU A 73 1.37 7.78 5.35
N THR A 74 0.91 7.81 4.10
CA THR A 74 -0.01 6.80 3.58
C THR A 74 0.65 5.42 3.54
N TYR A 75 1.89 5.34 3.06
CA TYR A 75 2.65 4.08 3.05
C TYR A 75 3.03 3.61 4.45
N GLN A 76 3.41 4.54 5.33
CA GLN A 76 3.71 4.27 6.74
C GLN A 76 2.51 3.62 7.44
N ARG A 77 1.31 4.19 7.26
CA ARG A 77 0.07 3.64 7.82
C ARG A 77 -0.21 2.23 7.30
N ARG A 78 -0.13 2.01 5.99
CA ARG A 78 -0.34 0.66 5.40
C ARG A 78 0.66 -0.36 5.94
N LEU A 79 1.92 0.02 6.09
CA LEU A 79 2.96 -0.84 6.63
C LEU A 79 2.69 -1.16 8.11
N ALA A 80 2.27 -0.16 8.91
CA ALA A 80 1.87 -0.38 10.30
C ALA A 80 0.69 -1.35 10.41
N GLU A 81 -0.36 -1.16 9.59
CA GLU A 81 -1.51 -2.07 9.54
C GLU A 81 -1.13 -3.50 9.13
N ALA A 82 -0.18 -3.65 8.20
CA ALA A 82 0.32 -4.95 7.80
C ALA A 82 1.06 -5.67 8.95
N TRP A 83 1.90 -4.93 9.68
CA TRP A 83 2.56 -5.44 10.89
C TRP A 83 1.59 -5.79 12.01
N LEU A 84 0.50 -5.05 12.18
CA LEU A 84 -0.56 -5.37 13.14
C LEU A 84 -1.22 -6.72 12.81
N ARG A 85 -1.66 -6.90 11.56
CA ARG A 85 -2.27 -8.18 11.12
C ARG A 85 -1.31 -9.35 11.27
N HIS A 86 -0.04 -9.15 10.96
CA HIS A 86 0.99 -10.18 11.14
C HIS A 86 1.20 -10.54 12.61
N GLY A 87 1.19 -9.55 13.50
CA GLY A 87 1.24 -9.77 14.94
C GLY A 87 0.04 -10.57 15.46
N GLU A 88 -1.17 -10.24 15.00
CA GLU A 88 -2.39 -10.98 15.32
C GLU A 88 -2.29 -12.45 14.89
N GLN A 89 -1.84 -12.71 13.66
CA GLN A 89 -1.62 -14.06 13.15
C GLN A 89 -0.56 -14.84 13.95
N ALA A 90 0.51 -14.16 14.39
CA ALA A 90 1.52 -14.79 15.23
C ALA A 90 0.96 -15.17 16.62
N ILE A 91 0.08 -14.34 17.19
CA ILE A 91 -0.63 -14.65 18.44
C ILE A 91 -1.52 -15.88 18.25
N GLU A 92 -2.28 -15.95 17.15
CA GLU A 92 -3.14 -17.10 16.83
C GLU A 92 -2.34 -18.40 16.69
N ARG A 93 -1.12 -18.33 16.15
CA ARG A 93 -0.18 -19.46 16.05
C ARG A 93 0.51 -19.81 17.37
N GLY A 94 0.38 -18.98 18.41
CA GLY A 94 1.08 -19.13 19.68
C GLY A 94 2.53 -18.64 19.67
N ASP A 95 2.98 -17.97 18.60
CA ASP A 95 4.32 -17.41 18.50
C ASP A 95 4.36 -15.99 19.09
N MET A 96 4.54 -15.93 20.40
CA MET A 96 4.57 -14.67 21.15
C MET A 96 5.80 -13.82 20.85
N SER A 97 6.91 -14.43 20.41
CA SER A 97 8.15 -13.73 20.07
C SER A 97 8.01 -12.98 18.75
N GLU A 98 7.45 -13.66 17.76
CA GLU A 98 7.12 -13.08 16.46
C GLU A 98 6.05 -11.99 16.61
N ALA A 99 5.02 -12.23 17.42
CA ALA A 99 4.00 -11.23 17.74
C ALA A 99 4.59 -9.97 18.39
N ALA A 100 5.46 -10.12 19.39
CA ALA A 100 6.11 -9.00 20.06
C ALA A 100 6.96 -8.17 19.09
N THR A 101 7.70 -8.83 18.20
CA THR A 101 8.47 -8.18 17.14
C THR A 101 7.56 -7.41 16.18
N ALA A 102 6.49 -8.03 15.71
CA ALA A 102 5.56 -7.43 14.76
C ALA A 102 4.86 -6.19 15.35
N LEU A 103 4.35 -6.30 16.58
CA LEU A 103 3.71 -5.19 17.29
C LEU A 103 4.70 -4.06 17.61
N GLY A 104 5.97 -4.39 17.91
CA GLY A 104 7.02 -3.41 18.08
C GLY A 104 7.26 -2.57 16.81
N ASN A 105 7.32 -3.23 15.65
CA ASN A 105 7.45 -2.56 14.36
C ASN A 105 6.22 -1.71 14.03
N ALA A 106 5.00 -2.23 14.24
CA ALA A 106 3.77 -1.48 14.03
C ALA A 106 3.74 -0.19 14.87
N ARG A 107 4.12 -0.25 16.15
CA ARG A 107 4.18 0.91 17.05
C ARG A 107 5.25 1.92 16.64
N ALA A 108 6.40 1.46 16.17
CA ALA A 108 7.45 2.34 15.66
C ALA A 108 7.02 3.09 14.40
N LEU A 109 6.12 2.50 13.61
CA LEU A 109 5.55 3.10 12.40
C LEU A 109 4.35 4.01 12.69
N MET A 110 3.72 3.96 13.86
CA MET A 110 2.68 4.94 14.19
C MET A 110 3.31 6.33 14.30
N PRO A 111 2.81 7.34 13.57
CA PRO A 111 3.30 8.70 13.72
C PRO A 111 3.02 9.14 15.16
N ARG A 112 4.09 9.41 15.92
CA ARG A 112 3.96 10.18 17.16
C ARG A 112 3.30 11.49 16.75
N ALA A 113 2.11 11.75 17.29
CA ALA A 113 1.32 12.92 16.96
C ALA A 113 2.22 14.18 16.88
N PRO A 114 2.13 15.00 15.82
CA PRO A 114 2.87 16.27 15.71
C PRO A 114 2.48 17.33 16.76
N ALA A 115 1.77 16.94 17.81
CA ALA A 115 1.32 17.82 18.89
C ALA A 115 2.39 18.02 19.97
N LEU A 116 3.65 18.36 19.63
CA LEU A 116 4.62 18.95 20.59
C LEU A 116 5.70 19.84 19.93
N SER A 117 5.55 20.21 18.65
CA SER A 117 6.44 21.20 18.00
C SER A 117 5.81 22.59 17.93
N LEU A 118 4.80 22.88 18.75
CA LEU A 118 4.41 24.27 18.98
C LEU A 118 5.47 24.87 19.92
N PRO A 119 6.16 25.96 19.53
CA PRO A 119 6.95 26.70 20.50
C PRO A 119 5.98 27.08 21.62
N ARG A 120 6.36 26.73 22.85
CA ARG A 120 5.67 27.19 24.06
C ARG A 120 5.77 28.71 24.04
N GLN A 121 4.80 29.38 23.41
CA GLN A 121 4.64 30.82 23.45
C GLN A 121 4.21 31.15 24.88
N SER A 122 5.20 31.22 25.78
CA SER A 122 5.05 31.87 27.07
C SER A 122 4.81 33.34 26.80
N GLY A 123 3.55 33.69 26.58
CA GLY A 123 3.06 35.04 26.76
C GLY A 123 3.29 35.44 28.21
N ALA A 124 4.23 36.33 28.41
CA ALA A 124 4.31 37.17 29.60
C ALA A 124 4.74 38.57 29.15
N THR A 125 3.82 39.25 28.47
CA THR A 125 3.77 40.72 28.48
C THR A 125 3.37 41.16 29.89
N ALA A 126 4.28 41.81 30.60
CA ALA A 126 3.92 42.77 31.65
C ALA A 126 5.11 43.71 31.91
N LYS A 127 5.16 44.78 31.11
CA LYS A 127 5.66 46.09 31.54
C LYS A 127 4.54 46.75 32.37
N PRO A 128 4.82 47.52 33.43
CA PRO A 128 5.34 48.89 33.28
C PRO A 128 6.74 49.13 33.86
#